data_AF-A0A7J7KYE6-F1
#
_entry.id   AF-A0A7J7KYE6-F1
#
_cell.length_a   1.000
_cell.length_b   1.000
_cell.length_c   1.000
_cell.angle_alpha   90.00
_cell.angle_beta   90.00
_cell.angle_gamma   90.00
#
_symmetry.space_group_name_H-M   'P 1'
#
loop_
_entity.id
_entity.type
_entity.pdbx_description
1 polymer ?
#
loop_
_entity_poly.entity_id
_entity_poly.type
_entity_poly.pdbx_seq_one_letter_code
_entity_poly.pdbx_strand_id
1 'polypeptide(L)' 'MVGNDLGVCKAITANGIWDFHLVDRIVCYGEILTDFVPTVGGVSLAEALGFMKAASGASVNVVVGISILGGSSPFMGKV' A
#
# COMPACT_ATOMS: atom_id res chain seq x y z
N MET A 1 9.05 -10.55 -13.30
CA MET A 1 9.35 -10.50 -11.85
C MET A 1 10.84 -10.74 -11.66
N VAL A 2 11.70 -9.83 -12.11
CA VAL A 2 13.11 -9.79 -11.74
C VAL A 2 13.53 -8.33 -11.85
N GLY A 3 14.00 -7.75 -10.75
CA GLY A 3 14.36 -6.35 -10.61
C GLY A 3 14.29 -6.00 -9.14
N ASN A 4 15.37 -5.45 -8.61
CA ASN A 4 15.62 -5.26 -7.17
C ASN A 4 14.81 -4.09 -6.59
N ASP A 5 13.52 -4.06 -6.88
CA ASP A 5 12.61 -2.94 -6.68
C ASP A 5 11.92 -3.08 -5.32
N LEU A 6 12.50 -2.46 -4.30
CA LEU A 6 11.87 -2.29 -2.99
C LEU A 6 10.57 -1.48 -3.18
N GLY A 7 9.42 -2.15 -3.20
CA GLY A 7 8.10 -1.53 -3.05
C GLY A 7 7.60 -0.69 -4.24
N VAL A 8 7.49 -1.26 -5.45
CA VAL A 8 7.04 -0.51 -6.64
C VAL A 8 5.57 -0.78 -6.98
N CYS A 9 4.82 0.29 -7.27
CA CYS A 9 3.52 0.23 -7.92
C CYS A 9 3.68 0.41 -9.43
N LYS A 10 3.07 -0.47 -10.22
CA LYS A 10 3.19 -0.47 -11.67
C LYS A 10 1.83 -0.52 -12.36
N ALA A 11 1.61 0.41 -13.27
CA ALA A 11 0.47 0.43 -14.18
C ALA A 11 0.58 -0.72 -15.19
N ILE A 12 -0.42 -1.60 -15.26
CA ILE A 12 -0.50 -2.68 -16.24
C ILE A 12 -1.76 -2.55 -17.09
N THR A 13 -1.65 -2.91 -18.35
CA THR A 13 -2.77 -3.06 -19.27
C THR A 13 -3.13 -4.54 -19.36
N ALA A 14 -4.39 -4.88 -19.66
CA ALA A 14 -4.84 -6.27 -19.77
C ALA A 14 -4.02 -7.11 -20.78
N ASN A 15 -3.33 -6.46 -21.72
CA ASN A 15 -2.55 -7.11 -22.78
C ASN A 15 -1.02 -7.06 -22.56
N GLY A 16 -0.54 -6.58 -21.40
CA GLY A 16 0.90 -6.51 -21.11
C GLY A 16 1.69 -5.45 -21.91
N ILE A 17 0.99 -4.58 -22.65
CA ILE A 17 1.57 -3.45 -23.37
C ILE A 17 1.68 -2.26 -22.41
N TRP A 18 2.83 -1.59 -22.32
CA TRP A 18 2.98 -0.38 -21.51
C TRP A 18 2.42 0.84 -22.25
N ASP A 19 1.09 0.92 -22.39
CA ASP A 19 0.41 2.08 -22.96
C ASP A 19 -0.29 2.87 -21.84
N PHE A 20 0.09 4.15 -21.67
CA PHE A 20 -0.47 5.04 -20.66
C PHE A 20 -1.94 5.38 -20.91
N HIS A 21 -2.44 5.24 -22.14
CA HIS A 21 -3.84 5.50 -22.48
C HIS A 21 -4.78 4.32 -22.26
N LEU A 22 -4.24 3.12 -21.93
CA LEU A 22 -5.00 1.87 -21.76
C LEU A 22 -4.74 1.18 -20.41
N VAL A 23 -4.28 1.93 -19.40
CA VAL A 23 -4.00 1.36 -18.07
C VAL A 23 -5.29 0.92 -17.40
N ASP A 24 -5.50 -0.39 -17.34
CA ASP A 24 -6.70 -0.97 -16.72
C ASP A 24 -6.56 -1.10 -15.19
N ARG A 25 -5.33 -1.37 -14.69
CA ARG A 25 -5.06 -1.66 -13.27
C ARG A 25 -3.67 -1.22 -12.83
N ILE A 26 -3.54 -0.81 -11.58
CA ILE A 26 -2.24 -0.54 -10.93
C ILE A 26 -1.94 -1.68 -9.96
N VAL A 27 -0.85 -2.41 -10.15
CA VAL A 27 -0.44 -3.47 -9.20
C VAL A 27 0.65 -2.92 -8.31
N CYS A 28 0.49 -3.05 -7.00
CA CYS A 28 1.54 -2.71 -6.04
C CYS A 28 2.09 -3.98 -5.40
N TYR A 29 3.41 -4.07 -5.31
CA TYR A 29 4.09 -5.10 -4.52
C TYR A 29 4.92 -4.46 -3.41
N GLY A 30 5.01 -5.10 -2.25
CA GLY A 30 5.91 -4.66 -1.19
C GLY A 30 5.67 -5.33 0.15
N GLU A 31 6.25 -4.77 1.19
CA GLU A 31 6.06 -5.20 2.57
C GLU A 31 4.83 -4.51 3.18
N ILE A 32 4.08 -5.26 3.97
CA ILE A 32 2.98 -4.74 4.79
C ILE A 32 3.35 -4.95 6.26
N LEU A 33 3.34 -3.88 7.02
CA LEU A 33 3.61 -3.90 8.46
C LEU A 33 2.33 -3.55 9.24
N THR A 34 2.31 -3.90 10.52
CA THR A 34 1.26 -3.45 11.44
C THR A 34 1.80 -2.30 12.27
N ASP A 35 1.21 -1.12 12.10
CA ASP A 35 1.46 0.02 12.97
C ASP A 35 0.58 -0.08 14.21
N PHE A 36 1.16 0.22 15.37
CA PHE A 36 0.46 0.39 16.62
C PHE A 36 0.29 1.88 16.89
N VAL A 37 -0.90 2.38 16.59
CA VAL A 37 -1.24 3.80 16.74
C VAL A 37 -1.84 4.03 18.12
N PRO A 38 -1.30 4.97 18.95
CA PRO A 38 -1.89 5.29 20.24
C PRO A 38 -3.38 5.65 20.11
N THR A 39 -4.20 5.19 21.06
CA THR A 39 -5.65 5.52 21.08
C THR A 39 -5.92 7.00 21.34
N VAL A 40 -4.98 7.70 21.98
CA VAL A 40 -5.03 9.13 22.26
C VAL A 40 -3.81 9.79 21.63
N GLY A 41 -4.02 10.88 20.88
CA GLY A 41 -2.93 11.64 20.25
C GLY A 41 -2.18 12.55 21.22
N GLY A 42 -0.95 12.90 20.87
CA GLY A 42 -0.14 13.89 21.61
C GLY A 42 0.57 13.36 22.86
N VAL A 43 0.54 12.05 23.10
CA VAL A 43 1.27 11.37 24.19
C VAL A 43 2.50 10.65 23.67
N SER A 44 3.49 10.42 24.53
CA SER A 44 4.63 9.57 24.18
C SER A 44 4.23 8.09 24.12
N LEU A 45 5.07 7.27 23.46
CA LEU A 45 4.89 5.80 23.44
C LEU A 45 4.82 5.19 24.85
N ALA A 46 5.55 5.75 25.82
CA ALA A 46 5.57 5.26 27.19
C ALA A 46 4.29 5.61 27.98
N GLU A 47 3.60 6.69 27.60
CA GLU A 47 2.39 7.19 28.27
C GLU A 47 1.11 6.72 27.58
N ALA A 48 1.21 6.11 26.39
CA ALA A 48 0.07 5.57 25.66
C ALA A 48 -0.58 4.42 26.43
N LEU A 49 -1.83 4.61 26.86
CA LEU A 49 -2.62 3.61 27.61
C LEU A 49 -3.13 2.45 26.74
N GLY A 50 -3.04 2.58 25.41
CA GLY A 50 -3.48 1.56 24.48
C GLY A 50 -3.15 1.91 23.03
N PHE A 51 -3.19 0.89 22.16
CA PHE A 51 -2.87 1.02 20.75
C PHE A 51 -3.94 0.34 19.88
N MET A 52 -4.24 0.95 18.75
CA MET A 52 -5.02 0.36 17.68
C MET A 52 -4.08 -0.15 16.59
N LYS A 53 -4.41 -1.31 16.02
CA LYS A 53 -3.69 -1.84 14.86
C LYS A 53 -4.10 -1.08 13.60
N ALA A 54 -3.12 -0.62 12.84
CA ALA A 54 -3.31 -0.05 11.52
C ALA A 54 -2.38 -0.78 10.53
N ALA A 55 -2.83 -0.96 9.29
CA ALA A 55 -1.96 -1.44 8.24
C ALA A 55 -1.00 -0.32 7.81
N SER A 56 0.25 -0.66 7.52
CA SER A 56 1.31 0.26 7.13
C SER A 56 2.13 -0.27 5.96
N GLY A 57 2.82 0.64 5.29
CA GLY A 57 3.63 0.35 4.09
C GLY A 57 3.35 1.35 2.98
N ALA A 58 4.42 1.83 2.32
CA ALA A 58 4.31 2.85 1.29
C ALA A 58 3.42 2.40 0.12
N SER A 59 3.59 1.18 -0.37
CA SER A 59 2.80 0.61 -1.45
C SER A 59 1.36 0.28 -1.04
N VAL A 60 1.12 -0.03 0.24
CA VAL A 60 -0.24 -0.23 0.78
C VAL A 60 -1.02 1.09 0.78
N ASN A 61 -0.38 2.19 1.17
CA ASN A 61 -1.01 3.51 1.13
C ASN A 61 -1.43 3.92 -0.29
N VAL A 62 -0.63 3.56 -1.31
CA VAL A 62 -0.98 3.80 -2.72
C VAL A 62 -2.20 3.00 -3.12
N VAL A 63 -2.25 1.70 -2.79
CA VAL A 63 -3.40 0.83 -3.07
C VAL A 63 -4.68 1.36 -2.42
N VAL A 64 -4.60 1.76 -1.15
CA VAL A 64 -5.73 2.32 -0.41
C VAL A 64 -6.19 3.63 -1.06
N GLY A 65 -5.27 4.53 -1.41
CA GLY A 65 -5.60 5.77 -2.11
C GLY A 65 -6.33 5.54 -3.43
N ILE A 66 -5.85 4.60 -4.24
CA ILE A 66 -6.51 4.23 -5.51
C ILE A 66 -7.90 3.65 -5.25
N SER A 67 -8.04 2.79 -4.23
CA SER A 67 -9.31 2.16 -3.88
C SER A 67 -10.34 3.19 -3.39
N ILE A 68 -9.91 4.17 -2.59
CA ILE A 68 -10.75 5.29 -2.12
C ILE A 68 -11.25 6.13 -3.30
N LEU A 69 -10.42 6.33 -4.33
CA LEU A 69 -10.78 7.08 -5.55
C LEU A 69 -11.61 6.26 -6.56
N GLY A 70 -11.98 5.02 -6.23
CA GLY A 70 -12.80 4.15 -7.08
C GLY A 70 -12.03 3.37 -8.16
N GLY A 71 -10.71 3.37 -8.11
CA GLY A 71 -9.84 2.57 -8.98
C GLY A 71 -9.60 1.16 -8.46
N SER A 72 -9.08 0.29 -9.33
CA SER A 72 -8.69 -1.09 -8.98
C SER A 72 -7.18 -1.20 -8.82
N SER A 73 -6.71 -1.53 -7.60
CA SER A 73 -5.30 -1.77 -7.34
C SER A 73 -5.03 -3.00 -6.45
N PRO A 74 -4.69 -4.16 -7.02
CA PRO A 74 -4.33 -5.32 -6.20
C PRO A 74 -2.95 -5.15 -5.57
N PHE A 75 -2.84 -5.57 -4.31
CA PHE A 75 -1.59 -5.64 -3.55
C PHE A 75 -1.04 -7.07 -3.53
N MET A 76 0.27 -7.22 -3.68
CA MET A 76 0.98 -8.47 -3.47
C MET A 76 2.12 -8.25 -2.46
N GLY A 77 2.17 -9.08 -1.43
CA GLY A 77 3.21 -8.98 -0.42
C GLY A 77 3.30 -10.26 0.36
N LYS A 78 4.40 -10.42 1.10
CA LYS A 78 4.55 -11.48 2.09
C LYS A 78 4.12 -10.93 3.45
N VAL A 79 3.41 -11.75 4.21
CA VAL A 79 2.99 -11.51 5.60
C VAL A 79 3.79 -12.38 6.55
#